data_AF-W9V0E8-F1
#
_entry.id   AF-W9V0E8-F1
#
_cell.length_a   1.000
_cell.length_b   1.000
_cell.length_c   1.000
_cell.angle_alpha   90.00
_cell.angle_beta   90.00
_cell.angle_gamma   90.00
#
_symmetry.space_group_name_H-M   'P 1'
#
loop_
_entity.id
_entity.type
_entity.pdbx_description
1 polymer ?
#
loop_
_entity_poly.entity_id
_entity_poly.type
_entity_poly.pdbx_seq_one_letter_code
_entity_poly.pdbx_strand_id
1 'polypeptide(L)'
;MDLDFTRRRYALLCLVLAGLERGEMQSTLGRLGKAAMDQSAEPAIQASGLVFELRTQEDRRDLVAVVRLLLNLGVLVRVAGSEDAYIQNETKDVLYDIDRHVLSALLVTRRGPSLVDTLEQPADSLDQRIGAITARFVADTPEARNRELRQRLTERLLDDPVLYYDELDEDERAYLFNQRHAIVQRIQEATGLIPEMRAEGIAMVDPEGDLADQRMPSEGTEGHITLLLAGHLAERLSQDRAVSWPDLHDAYRNWVERYGRYWKKAAKDPDAGPSFCREAAERLASLGLARIEVDGVRPLPAIARYAVEAPRISRVSKIG
;
A
#
# COMPACT_ATOMS: atom_id res chain seq x y z
N MET A 1 -5.85 -6.24 -13.59
CA MET A 1 -6.95 -7.12 -13.12
C MET A 1 -7.06 -6.83 -11.64
N ASP A 2 -8.13 -6.18 -11.19
CA ASP A 2 -8.34 -5.88 -9.76
C ASP A 2 -8.55 -7.21 -9.03
N LEU A 3 -7.45 -7.78 -8.54
CA LEU A 3 -7.48 -8.95 -7.70
C LEU A 3 -7.64 -8.41 -6.28
N ASP A 4 -8.89 -8.20 -5.84
CA ASP A 4 -9.16 -7.81 -4.45
C ASP A 4 -8.64 -8.92 -3.52
N PHE A 5 -7.48 -8.71 -2.91
CA PHE A 5 -6.88 -9.68 -2.00
C PHE A 5 -7.36 -9.42 -0.58
N THR A 6 -8.24 -10.29 -0.11
CA THR A 6 -8.66 -10.33 1.30
C THR A 6 -7.60 -11.02 2.15
N ARG A 7 -7.67 -10.85 3.48
CA ARG A 7 -6.83 -11.61 4.44
C ARG A 7 -6.85 -13.12 4.16
N ARG A 8 -8.01 -13.66 3.76
CA ARG A 8 -8.19 -15.06 3.40
C ARG A 8 -7.39 -15.45 2.15
N ARG A 9 -7.42 -14.62 1.10
CA ARG A 9 -6.68 -14.87 -0.15
C ARG A 9 -5.17 -14.79 0.04
N TYR A 10 -4.69 -13.88 0.90
CA TYR A 10 -3.26 -13.82 1.27
C TYR A 10 -2.81 -15.10 1.99
N ALA A 11 -3.58 -15.57 2.97
CA ALA A 11 -3.25 -16.83 3.64
C ALA A 11 -3.27 -18.02 2.66
N LEU A 12 -4.26 -18.06 1.76
CA LEU A 12 -4.35 -19.10 0.72
C LEU A 12 -3.16 -19.06 -0.24
N LEU A 13 -2.71 -17.86 -0.64
CA LEU A 13 -1.50 -17.69 -1.46
C LEU A 13 -0.27 -18.30 -0.78
N CYS A 14 -0.04 -18.01 0.50
CA CYS A 14 1.08 -18.58 1.25
C CYS A 14 1.02 -20.12 1.30
N LEU A 15 -0.17 -20.69 1.52
CA LEU A 15 -0.37 -22.14 1.57
C LEU A 15 -0.17 -22.81 0.21
N VAL A 16 -0.62 -22.16 -0.87
CA VAL A 16 -0.40 -22.64 -2.24
C VAL A 16 1.09 -22.57 -2.60
N LEU A 17 1.79 -21.47 -2.28
CA LEU A 17 3.23 -21.36 -2.51
C LEU A 17 4.02 -22.43 -1.73
N ALA A 18 3.68 -22.66 -0.46
CA ALA A 18 4.29 -23.73 0.34
C ALA A 18 4.02 -25.14 -0.24
N GLY A 19 2.83 -25.35 -0.80
CA GLY A 19 2.49 -26.58 -1.51
C GLY A 19 3.25 -26.75 -2.83
N LEU A 20 3.42 -25.67 -3.59
CA LEU A 20 4.17 -25.65 -4.85
C LEU A 20 5.65 -25.98 -4.63
N GLU A 21 6.27 -25.40 -3.60
CA GLU A 21 7.68 -25.68 -3.26
C GLU A 21 7.92 -27.18 -3.05
N ARG A 22 7.02 -27.86 -2.32
CA ARG A 22 7.11 -29.31 -2.05
C ARG A 22 6.63 -30.18 -3.21
N GLY A 23 5.98 -29.61 -4.21
CA GLY A 23 5.29 -30.32 -5.29
C GLY A 23 6.20 -30.78 -6.43
N GLU A 24 5.59 -31.24 -7.51
CA GLU A 24 6.27 -31.61 -8.76
C GLU A 24 6.39 -30.42 -9.73
N MET A 25 6.98 -30.62 -10.92
CA MET A 25 7.10 -29.57 -11.96
C MET A 25 5.76 -29.20 -12.61
N GLN A 26 4.74 -30.04 -12.44
CA GLN A 26 3.41 -29.85 -12.99
C GLN A 26 2.37 -30.16 -11.90
N SER A 27 1.29 -29.38 -11.83
CA SER A 27 0.21 -29.62 -10.87
C SER A 27 -1.13 -29.23 -11.47
N THR A 28 -2.21 -29.69 -10.84
CA THR A 28 -3.57 -29.28 -11.20
C THR A 28 -4.16 -28.35 -10.17
N LEU A 29 -5.15 -27.54 -10.57
CA LEU A 29 -5.82 -26.60 -9.69
C LEU A 29 -6.44 -27.32 -8.47
N GLY A 30 -7.09 -28.47 -8.70
CA GLY A 30 -7.64 -29.30 -7.64
C GLY A 30 -6.57 -29.83 -6.66
N ARG A 31 -5.39 -30.21 -7.16
CA ARG A 31 -4.26 -30.62 -6.31
C ARG A 31 -3.70 -29.47 -5.49
N LEU A 32 -3.56 -28.28 -6.07
CA LEU A 32 -3.12 -27.08 -5.35
C LEU A 32 -4.10 -26.72 -4.22
N GLY A 33 -5.40 -26.76 -4.53
CA GLY A 33 -6.44 -26.54 -3.54
C GLY A 33 -6.36 -27.56 -2.40
N LYS A 34 -6.29 -28.86 -2.73
CA LYS A 34 -6.17 -29.92 -1.73
C LYS A 34 -4.94 -29.75 -0.85
N ALA A 35 -3.78 -29.45 -1.43
CA ALA A 35 -2.55 -29.22 -0.67
C ALA A 35 -2.68 -28.01 0.27
N ALA A 36 -3.34 -26.94 -0.15
CA ALA A 36 -3.58 -25.78 0.70
C ALA A 36 -4.57 -26.10 1.84
N MET A 37 -5.64 -26.86 1.55
CA MET A 37 -6.58 -27.34 2.56
C MET A 37 -5.89 -28.23 3.61
N ASP A 38 -5.11 -29.21 3.17
CA ASP A 38 -4.40 -30.14 4.06
C ASP A 38 -3.42 -29.37 4.97
N GLN A 39 -2.70 -28.38 4.42
CA GLN A 39 -1.80 -27.53 5.22
C GLN A 39 -2.56 -26.60 6.18
N SER A 40 -3.75 -26.12 5.80
CA SER A 40 -4.56 -25.27 6.68
C SER A 40 -5.14 -26.00 7.89
N ALA A 41 -5.09 -27.33 7.92
CA ALA A 41 -5.51 -28.13 9.06
C ALA A 41 -4.54 -28.03 10.27
N GLU A 42 -3.41 -27.34 10.13
CA GLU A 42 -2.49 -27.08 11.23
C GLU A 42 -3.19 -26.31 12.37
N PRO A 43 -3.07 -26.76 13.64
CA PRO A 43 -3.82 -26.18 14.76
C PRO A 43 -3.62 -24.67 14.94
N ALA A 44 -2.42 -24.16 14.68
CA ALA A 44 -2.12 -22.73 14.77
C ALA A 44 -2.88 -21.90 13.71
N ILE A 45 -3.06 -22.45 12.51
CA ILE A 45 -3.80 -21.80 11.42
C ILE A 45 -5.30 -21.80 11.74
N GLN A 46 -5.84 -22.94 12.19
CA GLN A 46 -7.24 -23.04 12.59
C GLN A 46 -7.57 -22.09 13.75
N ALA A 47 -6.70 -21.99 14.75
CA ALA A 47 -6.86 -21.07 15.88
C ALA A 47 -6.90 -19.59 15.44
N SER A 48 -6.32 -19.25 14.29
CA SER A 48 -6.39 -17.89 13.73
C SER A 48 -7.74 -17.55 13.06
N GLY A 49 -8.66 -18.51 12.98
CA GLY A 49 -9.97 -18.38 12.34
C GLY A 49 -9.95 -18.62 10.82
N LEU A 50 -8.82 -19.06 10.25
CA LEU A 50 -8.68 -19.35 8.84
C LEU A 50 -9.01 -20.83 8.57
N VAL A 51 -10.15 -21.08 7.93
CA VAL A 51 -10.61 -22.44 7.57
C VAL A 51 -10.85 -22.51 6.07
N PHE A 52 -10.22 -23.47 5.37
CA PHE A 52 -10.39 -23.67 3.93
C PHE A 52 -11.00 -25.05 3.67
N GLU A 53 -12.22 -25.11 3.14
CA GLU A 53 -12.91 -26.38 2.90
C GLU A 53 -13.03 -26.73 1.41
N LEU A 54 -12.88 -25.75 0.50
CA LEU A 54 -13.04 -25.91 -0.95
C LEU A 54 -14.39 -26.53 -1.38
N ARG A 55 -15.42 -26.42 -0.54
CA ARG A 55 -16.75 -27.00 -0.80
C ARG A 55 -17.66 -26.07 -1.59
N THR A 56 -17.47 -24.76 -1.40
CA THR A 56 -18.35 -23.75 -1.98
C THR A 56 -17.76 -23.19 -3.28
N GLN A 57 -18.63 -22.63 -4.13
CA GLN A 57 -18.18 -21.90 -5.31
C GLN A 57 -17.32 -20.68 -4.92
N GLU A 58 -17.59 -20.06 -3.78
CA GLU A 58 -16.82 -18.94 -3.24
C GLU A 58 -15.39 -19.36 -2.88
N ASP A 59 -15.21 -20.50 -2.22
CA ASP A 59 -13.88 -21.06 -1.94
C ASP A 59 -13.09 -21.31 -3.23
N ARG A 60 -13.75 -21.85 -4.26
CA ARG A 60 -13.13 -22.06 -5.58
C ARG A 60 -12.75 -20.74 -6.24
N ARG A 61 -13.54 -19.68 -6.08
CA ARG A 61 -13.21 -18.33 -6.57
C ARG A 61 -11.99 -17.76 -5.88
N ASP A 62 -11.86 -17.93 -4.57
CA ASP A 62 -10.68 -17.48 -3.82
C ASP A 62 -9.41 -18.21 -4.27
N LEU A 63 -9.49 -19.53 -4.47
CA LEU A 63 -8.37 -20.30 -5.02
C LEU A 63 -8.00 -19.85 -6.44
N VAL A 64 -9.00 -19.63 -7.29
CA VAL A 64 -8.76 -19.11 -8.65
C VAL A 64 -8.16 -17.71 -8.63
N ALA A 65 -8.54 -16.83 -7.70
CA ALA A 65 -7.93 -15.52 -7.56
C ALA A 65 -6.42 -15.64 -7.25
N VAL A 66 -6.04 -16.55 -6.35
CA VAL A 66 -4.64 -16.86 -6.04
C VAL A 66 -3.91 -17.43 -7.26
N VAL A 67 -4.50 -18.41 -7.96
CA VAL A 67 -3.89 -19.00 -9.16
C VAL A 67 -3.71 -17.97 -10.27
N ARG A 68 -4.68 -17.05 -10.46
CA ARG A 68 -4.56 -15.95 -11.42
C ARG A 68 -3.42 -14.99 -11.08
N LEU A 69 -3.22 -14.69 -9.80
CA LEU A 69 -2.04 -13.94 -9.37
C LEU A 69 -0.74 -14.68 -9.76
N LEU A 70 -0.66 -15.97 -9.47
CA LEU A 70 0.53 -16.78 -9.78
C LEU A 70 0.78 -16.93 -11.29
N LEU A 71 -0.26 -16.98 -12.11
CA LEU A 71 -0.17 -16.90 -13.57
C LEU A 71 0.39 -15.54 -14.02
N ASN A 72 -0.10 -14.44 -13.44
CA ASN A 72 0.36 -13.09 -13.76
C ASN A 72 1.83 -12.86 -13.37
N LEU A 73 2.24 -13.44 -12.24
CA LEU A 73 3.64 -13.40 -11.78
C LEU A 73 4.55 -14.34 -12.60
N GLY A 74 3.99 -15.22 -13.43
CA GLY A 74 4.74 -16.20 -14.22
C GLY A 74 5.19 -17.45 -13.46
N VAL A 75 4.71 -17.66 -12.23
CA VAL A 75 4.99 -18.88 -11.45
C VAL A 75 4.29 -20.09 -12.06
N LEU A 76 3.06 -19.88 -12.55
CA LEU A 76 2.29 -20.91 -13.23
C LEU A 76 2.19 -20.58 -14.70
N VAL A 77 2.20 -21.61 -15.53
CA VAL A 77 1.88 -21.53 -16.96
C VAL A 77 0.76 -22.51 -17.25
N ARG A 78 -0.37 -22.00 -17.75
CA ARG A 78 -1.53 -22.85 -18.07
C ARG A 78 -1.22 -23.75 -19.26
N VAL A 79 -1.36 -25.05 -19.06
CA VAL A 79 -1.19 -26.07 -20.10
C VAL A 79 -2.54 -26.46 -20.71
N ALA A 80 -3.54 -26.74 -19.86
CA ALA A 80 -4.86 -27.17 -20.31
C ALA A 80 -5.96 -26.84 -19.28
N GLY A 81 -7.19 -26.65 -19.73
CA GLY A 81 -8.36 -26.38 -18.88
C GLY A 81 -8.69 -24.89 -18.75
N SER A 82 -9.65 -24.58 -17.87
CA SER A 82 -10.13 -23.21 -17.62
C SER A 82 -10.54 -23.03 -16.17
N GLU A 83 -10.05 -21.98 -15.53
CA GLU A 83 -10.34 -21.64 -14.15
C GLU A 83 -11.81 -21.26 -13.96
N ASP A 84 -12.41 -20.59 -14.95
CA ASP A 84 -13.83 -20.27 -14.93
C ASP A 84 -14.69 -21.55 -14.97
N ALA A 85 -14.25 -22.55 -15.74
CA ALA A 85 -14.91 -23.85 -15.77
C ALA A 85 -14.77 -24.60 -14.43
N TYR A 86 -13.60 -24.51 -13.78
CA TYR A 86 -13.36 -25.10 -12.46
C TYR A 86 -14.27 -24.49 -11.37
N ILE A 87 -14.46 -23.16 -11.39
CA ILE A 87 -15.36 -22.47 -10.44
C ILE A 87 -16.78 -23.04 -10.52
N GLN A 88 -17.27 -23.28 -11.74
CA GLN A 88 -18.60 -23.84 -11.97
C GLN A 88 -18.67 -25.32 -11.64
N ASN A 89 -17.61 -26.09 -11.94
CA ASN A 89 -17.56 -27.52 -11.74
C ASN A 89 -16.12 -27.98 -11.45
N GLU A 90 -15.87 -28.43 -10.22
CA GLU A 90 -14.55 -28.89 -9.76
C GLU A 90 -13.98 -30.09 -10.53
N THR A 91 -14.84 -30.85 -11.23
CA THR A 91 -14.38 -31.95 -12.10
C THR A 91 -13.68 -31.46 -13.37
N LYS A 92 -13.86 -30.18 -13.74
CA LYS A 92 -13.17 -29.52 -14.84
C LYS A 92 -11.87 -28.90 -14.33
N ASP A 93 -10.91 -29.76 -14.01
CA ASP A 93 -9.62 -29.34 -13.47
C ASP A 93 -8.75 -28.63 -14.52
N VAL A 94 -7.76 -27.87 -14.05
CA VAL A 94 -6.83 -27.09 -14.87
C VAL A 94 -5.41 -27.55 -14.59
N LEU A 95 -4.63 -27.79 -15.65
CA LEU A 95 -3.25 -28.26 -15.58
C LEU A 95 -2.28 -27.09 -15.77
N TYR A 96 -1.25 -27.03 -14.91
CA TYR A 96 -0.22 -26.00 -14.92
C TYR A 96 1.18 -26.59 -14.88
N ASP A 97 2.07 -26.03 -15.68
CA ASP A 97 3.50 -26.13 -15.47
C ASP A 97 3.94 -25.06 -14.46
N ILE A 98 4.96 -25.39 -13.65
CA ILE A 98 5.44 -24.55 -12.56
C ILE A 98 6.85 -24.05 -12.90
N ASP A 99 7.02 -22.73 -12.98
CA ASP A 99 8.33 -22.11 -13.11
C ASP A 99 9.02 -22.03 -11.74
N ARG A 100 9.99 -22.93 -11.52
CA ARG A 100 10.75 -23.01 -10.26
C ARG A 100 11.70 -21.85 -10.04
N HIS A 101 12.18 -21.21 -11.10
CA HIS A 101 13.06 -20.06 -10.96
C HIS A 101 12.26 -18.87 -10.42
N VAL A 102 11.09 -18.62 -11.00
CA VAL A 102 10.19 -17.56 -10.52
C VAL A 102 9.67 -17.88 -9.12
N LEU A 103 9.24 -19.12 -8.86
CA LEU A 103 8.78 -19.54 -7.54
C LEU A 103 9.84 -19.29 -6.45
N SER A 104 11.08 -19.73 -6.68
CA SER A 104 12.17 -19.55 -5.72
C SER A 104 12.52 -18.08 -5.49
N ALA A 105 12.33 -17.21 -6.50
CA ALA A 105 12.55 -15.77 -6.37
C ALA A 105 11.46 -15.06 -5.52
N LEU A 106 10.25 -15.60 -5.46
CA LEU A 106 9.15 -15.02 -4.64
C LEU A 106 9.29 -15.30 -3.15
N LEU A 107 9.89 -16.43 -2.78
CA LEU A 107 10.02 -16.86 -1.38
C LEU A 107 11.35 -16.43 -0.73
N VAL A 108 12.06 -15.49 -1.35
CA VAL A 108 13.34 -15.01 -0.84
C VAL A 108 13.13 -14.10 0.37
N THR A 109 13.56 -14.57 1.53
CA THR A 109 13.81 -13.71 2.69
C THR A 109 15.31 -13.44 2.82
N ARG A 110 15.69 -12.26 3.33
CA ARG A 110 17.12 -11.95 3.57
C ARG A 110 17.73 -12.87 4.62
N ARG A 111 16.93 -13.23 5.63
CA ARG A 111 17.24 -14.26 6.62
C ARG A 111 16.16 -15.32 6.59
N GLY A 112 16.56 -16.59 6.43
CA GLY A 112 15.62 -17.72 6.44
C GLY A 112 14.80 -17.75 7.72
N PRO A 113 13.47 -17.98 7.67
CA PRO A 113 12.62 -17.98 8.87
C PRO A 113 13.09 -18.94 9.97
N SER A 114 13.67 -20.08 9.60
CA SER A 114 14.24 -21.06 10.55
C SER A 114 15.44 -20.54 11.35
N LEU A 115 16.08 -19.45 10.91
CA LEU A 115 17.21 -18.83 11.59
C LEU A 115 16.77 -17.71 12.54
N VAL A 116 15.49 -17.32 12.54
CA VAL A 116 14.98 -16.24 13.39
C VAL A 116 15.01 -16.65 14.86
N ASP A 117 14.60 -17.87 15.19
CA ASP A 117 14.61 -18.39 16.56
C ASP A 117 16.04 -18.67 17.08
N THR A 118 17.03 -18.65 16.19
CA THR A 118 18.46 -18.80 16.54
C THR A 118 19.17 -17.48 16.84
N LEU A 119 18.46 -16.35 16.74
CA LEU A 119 19.03 -15.03 17.05
C LEU A 119 19.28 -14.89 18.55
N GLU A 120 20.33 -14.13 18.90
CA GLU A 120 20.66 -13.83 20.31
C GLU A 120 19.49 -13.18 21.06
N GLN A 121 18.68 -12.40 20.35
CA GLN A 121 17.41 -11.87 20.83
C GLN A 121 16.29 -12.57 20.06
N PRO A 122 15.54 -13.48 20.71
CA PRO A 122 14.39 -14.13 20.12
C PRO A 122 13.35 -13.10 19.65
N ALA A 123 12.81 -13.32 18.46
CA ALA A 123 11.71 -12.52 17.95
C ALA A 123 10.38 -13.14 18.39
N ASP A 124 9.84 -12.63 19.50
CA ASP A 124 8.63 -13.16 20.13
C ASP A 124 7.34 -12.61 19.51
N SER A 125 7.37 -11.36 19.01
CA SER A 125 6.24 -10.75 18.34
C SER A 125 6.28 -10.93 16.81
N LEU A 126 5.12 -10.82 16.16
CA LEU A 126 5.03 -10.86 14.69
C LEU A 126 5.91 -9.76 14.06
N ASP A 127 5.87 -8.54 14.59
CA ASP A 127 6.66 -7.41 14.08
C ASP A 127 8.15 -7.66 14.22
N GLN A 128 8.59 -8.24 15.34
CA GLN A 128 9.99 -8.62 15.53
C GLN A 128 10.41 -9.69 14.52
N ARG A 129 9.53 -10.67 14.23
CA ARG A 129 9.83 -11.74 13.26
C ARG A 129 9.92 -11.19 11.84
N ILE A 130 8.98 -10.32 11.46
CA ILE A 130 9.01 -9.62 10.16
C ILE A 130 10.29 -8.77 10.05
N GLY A 131 10.63 -8.02 11.09
CA GLY A 131 11.88 -7.28 11.18
C GLY A 131 13.10 -8.20 11.05
N ALA A 132 13.09 -9.36 11.69
CA ALA A 132 14.21 -10.30 11.67
C ALA A 132 14.45 -10.97 10.31
N ILE A 133 13.40 -11.33 9.56
CA ILE A 133 13.54 -11.95 8.21
C ILE A 133 13.92 -10.93 7.14
N THR A 134 13.57 -9.66 7.33
CA THR A 134 13.88 -8.55 6.42
C THR A 134 15.15 -7.79 6.81
N ALA A 135 15.64 -7.99 8.04
CA ALA A 135 16.82 -7.34 8.57
C ALA A 135 18.02 -7.51 7.64
N ARG A 136 18.72 -6.41 7.43
CA ARG A 136 19.86 -6.33 6.52
C ARG A 136 21.14 -6.56 7.29
N PHE A 137 22.01 -7.40 6.75
CA PHE A 137 23.39 -7.46 7.22
C PHE A 137 24.15 -6.28 6.62
N VAL A 138 24.58 -5.36 7.48
CA VAL A 138 25.43 -4.22 7.10
C VAL A 138 26.79 -4.46 7.71
N ALA A 139 27.81 -4.65 6.87
CA ALA A 139 29.19 -4.73 7.35
C ALA A 139 29.55 -3.40 8.05
N ASP A 140 30.31 -3.46 9.14
CA ASP A 140 30.73 -2.27 9.88
C ASP A 140 31.87 -1.53 9.15
N THR A 141 31.55 -0.96 8.00
CA THR A 141 32.42 -0.10 7.21
C THR A 141 31.66 1.17 6.82
N PRO A 142 32.35 2.33 6.69
CA PRO A 142 31.70 3.57 6.25
C PRO A 142 31.01 3.41 4.88
N GLU A 143 31.61 2.67 3.95
CA GLU A 143 31.07 2.45 2.61
C GLU A 143 29.79 1.61 2.62
N ALA A 144 29.75 0.56 3.45
CA ALA A 144 28.55 -0.27 3.59
C ALA A 144 27.41 0.51 4.26
N ARG A 145 27.69 1.29 5.31
CA ARG A 145 26.71 2.18 5.96
C ARG A 145 26.15 3.21 4.99
N ASN A 146 27.00 3.88 4.22
CA ASN A 146 26.57 4.84 3.20
C ASN A 146 25.76 4.22 2.06
N ARG A 147 26.03 2.96 1.71
CA ARG A 147 25.25 2.22 0.72
C ARG A 147 23.87 1.87 1.28
N GLU A 148 23.80 1.44 2.52
CA GLU A 148 22.56 1.12 3.21
C GLU A 148 21.65 2.35 3.34
N LEU A 149 22.20 3.47 3.85
CA LEU A 149 21.46 4.74 3.95
C LEU A 149 20.89 5.17 2.60
N ARG A 150 21.70 5.10 1.53
CA ARG A 150 21.24 5.42 0.18
C ARG A 150 20.09 4.52 -0.26
N GLN A 151 20.23 3.22 -0.06
CA GLN A 151 19.22 2.24 -0.47
C GLN A 151 17.91 2.50 0.27
N ARG A 152 17.97 2.58 1.61
CA ARG A 152 16.80 2.81 2.46
C ARG A 152 16.10 4.13 2.15
N LEU A 153 16.84 5.23 1.98
CA LEU A 153 16.26 6.52 1.59
C LEU A 153 15.66 6.48 0.18
N THR A 154 16.26 5.72 -0.75
CA THR A 154 15.71 5.55 -2.11
C THR A 154 14.40 4.76 -2.06
N GLU A 155 14.34 3.68 -1.28
CA GLU A 155 13.12 2.89 -1.06
C GLU A 155 12.02 3.74 -0.45
N ARG A 156 12.32 4.47 0.64
CA ARG A 156 11.34 5.38 1.25
C ARG A 156 10.86 6.47 0.28
N LEU A 157 11.73 7.03 -0.55
CA LEU A 157 11.31 8.03 -1.55
C LEU A 157 10.47 7.44 -2.69
N LEU A 158 10.55 6.12 -2.94
CA LEU A 158 9.72 5.44 -3.92
C LEU A 158 8.38 4.99 -3.34
N ASP A 159 8.39 4.51 -2.09
CA ASP A 159 7.25 3.84 -1.48
C ASP A 159 6.42 4.76 -0.56
N ASP A 160 7.05 5.71 0.15
CA ASP A 160 6.35 6.65 1.02
C ASP A 160 5.80 7.82 0.18
N PRO A 161 4.50 8.19 0.29
CA PRO A 161 3.94 9.34 -0.43
C PRO A 161 4.68 10.66 -0.13
N VAL A 162 5.16 10.81 1.10
CA VAL A 162 5.98 11.92 1.56
C VAL A 162 7.01 11.40 2.55
N LEU A 163 8.29 11.62 2.25
CA LEU A 163 9.39 11.40 3.19
C LEU A 163 9.53 12.64 4.08
N TYR A 164 9.03 12.57 5.31
CA TYR A 164 9.18 13.65 6.29
C TYR A 164 10.56 13.62 6.96
N TYR A 165 11.15 14.80 7.16
CA TYR A 165 12.48 14.91 7.76
C TYR A 165 12.50 14.64 9.27
N ASP A 166 11.37 14.77 9.97
CA ASP A 166 11.24 14.53 11.41
C ASP A 166 11.11 13.03 11.76
N GLU A 167 10.85 12.19 10.76
CA GLU A 167 10.85 10.73 10.88
C GLU A 167 12.22 10.10 10.61
N LEU A 168 13.20 10.90 10.20
CA LEU A 168 14.56 10.43 9.93
C LEU A 168 15.40 10.48 11.20
N ASP A 169 16.23 9.46 11.39
CA ASP A 169 17.29 9.54 12.39
C ASP A 169 18.39 10.54 11.96
N GLU A 170 19.31 10.85 12.88
CA GLU A 170 20.34 11.87 12.65
C GLU A 170 21.26 11.52 11.48
N ASP A 171 21.61 10.23 11.32
CA ASP A 171 22.52 9.75 10.27
C ASP A 171 21.82 9.77 8.90
N GLU A 172 20.57 9.30 8.85
CA GLU A 172 19.70 9.38 7.67
C GLU A 172 19.50 10.83 7.22
N ARG A 173 19.19 11.71 8.17
CA ARG A 173 18.99 13.13 7.90
C ARG A 173 20.28 13.76 7.37
N ALA A 174 21.40 13.59 8.06
CA ALA A 174 22.70 14.13 7.61
C ALA A 174 23.08 13.62 6.22
N TYR A 175 22.86 12.34 5.93
CA TYR A 175 23.13 11.76 4.61
C TYR A 175 22.20 12.35 3.54
N LEU A 176 20.89 12.40 3.80
CA LEU A 176 19.91 12.92 2.86
C LEU A 176 20.16 14.38 2.54
N PHE A 177 20.43 15.24 3.53
CA PHE A 177 20.72 16.66 3.26
C PHE A 177 21.92 16.86 2.32
N ASN A 178 22.94 15.99 2.42
CA ASN A 178 24.11 16.02 1.56
C ASN A 178 23.86 15.42 0.17
N GLN A 179 23.01 14.40 0.06
CA GLN A 179 22.85 13.59 -1.17
C GLN A 179 21.49 13.75 -1.87
N ARG A 180 20.56 14.53 -1.32
CA ARG A 180 19.15 14.60 -1.79
C ARG A 180 19.03 14.83 -3.28
N HIS A 181 19.77 15.78 -3.85
CA HIS A 181 19.69 16.08 -5.29
C HIS A 181 20.11 14.88 -6.15
N ALA A 182 21.19 14.19 -5.76
CA ALA A 182 21.65 13.00 -6.47
C ALA A 182 20.68 11.83 -6.36
N ILE A 183 20.07 11.63 -5.18
CA ILE A 183 19.08 10.57 -4.97
C ILE A 183 17.82 10.84 -5.80
N VAL A 184 17.22 12.03 -5.66
CA VAL A 184 15.96 12.34 -6.35
C VAL A 184 16.12 12.42 -7.86
N GLN A 185 17.26 12.91 -8.37
CA GLN A 185 17.54 12.91 -9.80
C GLN A 185 17.58 11.49 -10.37
N ARG A 186 18.23 10.54 -9.67
CA ARG A 186 18.29 9.14 -10.11
C ARG A 186 16.93 8.48 -10.10
N ILE A 187 16.10 8.79 -9.11
CA ILE A 187 14.72 8.30 -9.07
C ILE A 187 13.95 8.86 -10.26
N GLN A 188 13.98 10.18 -10.45
CA GLN A 188 13.30 10.86 -11.56
C GLN A 188 13.71 10.31 -12.93
N GLU A 189 15.01 10.09 -13.17
CA GLU A 189 15.52 9.51 -14.41
C GLU A 189 15.04 8.07 -14.64
N ALA A 190 14.89 7.28 -13.59
CA ALA A 190 14.49 5.88 -13.68
C ALA A 190 12.98 5.68 -13.77
N THR A 191 12.18 6.53 -13.14
CA THR A 191 10.74 6.33 -12.95
C THR A 191 9.87 7.41 -13.57
N GLY A 192 10.42 8.58 -13.90
CA GLY A 192 9.65 9.76 -14.34
C GLY A 192 8.99 10.55 -13.20
N LEU A 193 9.11 10.10 -11.94
CA LEU A 193 8.58 10.83 -10.78
C LEU A 193 9.27 12.19 -10.63
N ILE A 194 8.49 13.22 -10.31
CA ILE A 194 8.97 14.59 -10.16
C ILE A 194 9.22 14.90 -8.68
N PRO A 195 10.45 15.28 -8.29
CA PRO A 195 10.73 15.61 -6.90
C PRO A 195 10.16 16.97 -6.50
N GLU A 196 9.36 16.96 -5.44
CA GLU A 196 8.86 18.13 -4.75
C GLU A 196 9.52 18.22 -3.37
N MET A 197 10.54 19.08 -3.25
CA MET A 197 11.27 19.29 -2.01
C MET A 197 10.71 20.52 -1.27
N ARG A 198 10.27 20.31 -0.03
CA ARG A 198 9.76 21.36 0.86
C ARG A 198 10.53 21.39 2.18
N ALA A 199 10.14 22.28 3.09
CA ALA A 199 10.81 22.45 4.37
C ALA A 199 10.56 21.26 5.31
N GLU A 200 9.40 20.63 5.18
CA GLU A 200 8.94 19.49 5.98
C GLU A 200 9.47 18.13 5.48
N GLY A 201 9.77 18.01 4.17
CA GLY A 201 10.07 16.72 3.57
C GLY A 201 10.18 16.76 2.04
N ILE A 202 10.22 15.57 1.44
CA ILE A 202 10.32 15.35 0.00
C ILE A 202 9.18 14.43 -0.44
N ALA A 203 8.47 14.80 -1.51
CA ALA A 203 7.52 13.92 -2.19
C ALA A 203 8.01 13.63 -3.61
N MET A 204 7.94 12.37 -4.05
CA MET A 204 8.20 11.98 -5.44
C MET A 204 6.86 11.88 -6.17
N VAL A 205 6.45 12.98 -6.81
CA VAL A 205 5.12 13.14 -7.40
C VAL A 205 5.03 12.40 -8.73
N ASP A 206 3.98 11.60 -8.90
CA ASP A 206 3.65 10.93 -10.16
C ASP A 206 2.68 11.80 -10.99
N PRO A 207 3.15 12.52 -12.03
CA PRO A 207 2.28 13.39 -12.83
C PRO A 207 1.30 12.62 -13.72
N GLU A 208 1.68 11.43 -14.18
CA GLU A 208 0.85 10.62 -15.09
C GLU A 208 -0.13 9.73 -14.30
N GLY A 209 0.23 9.39 -13.06
CA GLY A 209 -0.58 8.62 -12.11
C GLY A 209 -0.60 7.12 -12.40
N ASP A 210 0.43 6.61 -13.07
CA ASP A 210 0.57 5.21 -13.50
C ASP A 210 1.31 4.34 -12.45
N LEU A 211 1.97 4.99 -11.49
CA LEU A 211 2.74 4.36 -10.42
C LEU A 211 2.07 4.47 -9.05
N ALA A 212 1.16 5.43 -8.87
CA ALA A 212 0.47 5.66 -7.61
C ALA A 212 -0.89 4.93 -7.53
N ASP A 213 -1.11 4.20 -6.45
CA ASP A 213 -2.41 3.55 -6.15
C ASP A 213 -3.55 4.56 -5.94
N GLN A 214 -3.21 5.79 -5.56
CA GLN A 214 -4.16 6.88 -5.33
C GLN A 214 -3.74 8.15 -6.04
N ARG A 215 -4.67 8.72 -6.80
CA ARG A 215 -4.51 10.03 -7.46
C ARG A 215 -5.13 11.14 -6.61
N MET A 216 -4.43 12.27 -6.52
CA MET A 216 -4.97 13.50 -5.93
C MET A 216 -4.51 14.73 -6.71
N PRO A 217 -5.44 15.61 -7.16
CA PRO A 217 -6.89 15.48 -7.06
C PRO A 217 -7.43 14.34 -7.96
N SER A 218 -8.55 13.74 -7.55
CA SER A 218 -9.28 12.75 -8.35
C SER A 218 -10.66 13.27 -8.76
N GLU A 219 -11.21 12.71 -9.83
CA GLU A 219 -12.53 13.08 -10.33
C GLU A 219 -13.67 12.53 -9.46
N GLY A 220 -14.88 13.06 -9.66
CA GLY A 220 -16.08 12.58 -8.99
C GLY A 220 -16.36 13.21 -7.62
N THR A 221 -17.33 12.63 -6.91
CA THR A 221 -17.81 13.19 -5.64
C THR A 221 -16.78 13.03 -4.53
N GLU A 222 -16.20 11.84 -4.43
CA GLU A 222 -15.20 11.44 -3.44
C GLU A 222 -13.92 12.25 -3.58
N GLY A 223 -13.44 12.44 -4.81
CA GLY A 223 -12.26 13.26 -5.08
C GLY A 223 -12.46 14.72 -4.70
N HIS A 224 -13.62 15.29 -5.03
CA HIS A 224 -13.95 16.66 -4.63
C HIS A 224 -14.08 16.81 -3.11
N ILE A 225 -14.75 15.87 -2.42
CA ILE A 225 -14.85 15.87 -0.95
C ILE A 225 -13.46 15.78 -0.31
N THR A 226 -12.59 14.91 -0.84
CA THR A 226 -11.20 14.75 -0.36
C THR A 226 -10.40 16.04 -0.52
N LEU A 227 -10.56 16.74 -1.65
CA LEU A 227 -9.90 18.03 -1.88
C LEU A 227 -10.40 19.14 -0.93
N LEU A 228 -11.71 19.19 -0.66
CA LEU A 228 -12.29 20.14 0.28
C LEU A 228 -11.82 19.87 1.72
N LEU A 229 -11.78 18.59 2.11
CA LEU A 229 -11.24 18.17 3.40
C LEU A 229 -9.76 18.56 3.53
N ALA A 230 -8.95 18.35 2.49
CA ALA A 230 -7.55 18.74 2.48
C ALA A 230 -7.36 20.24 2.68
N GLY A 231 -8.10 21.07 1.95
CA GLY A 231 -8.05 22.52 2.12
C GLY A 231 -8.47 22.96 3.53
N HIS A 232 -9.54 22.35 4.07
CA HIS A 232 -10.04 22.66 5.41
C HIS A 232 -9.06 22.31 6.53
N LEU A 233 -8.35 21.18 6.38
CA LEU A 233 -7.29 20.75 7.28
C LEU A 233 -6.04 21.63 7.13
N ALA A 234 -5.68 22.02 5.91
CA ALA A 234 -4.56 22.92 5.64
C ALA A 234 -4.71 24.30 6.30
N GLU A 235 -5.92 24.86 6.30
CA GLU A 235 -6.24 26.10 7.03
C GLU A 235 -6.03 26.00 8.55
N ARG A 236 -6.06 24.78 9.10
CA ARG A 236 -5.92 24.50 10.54
C ARG A 236 -4.56 23.96 10.93
N LEU A 237 -3.65 23.77 9.96
CA LEU A 237 -2.31 23.23 10.20
C LEU A 237 -1.54 24.02 11.28
N SER A 238 -1.67 25.34 11.30
CA SER A 238 -0.99 26.21 12.28
C SER A 238 -1.46 26.02 13.72
N GLN A 239 -2.57 25.30 13.95
CA GLN A 239 -3.11 25.05 15.29
C GLN A 239 -2.46 23.82 15.96
N ASP A 240 -1.69 23.03 15.20
CA ASP A 240 -0.98 21.83 15.66
C ASP A 240 -1.84 20.85 16.50
N ARG A 241 -3.10 20.69 16.09
CA ARG A 241 -4.08 19.82 16.75
C ARG A 241 -4.94 19.09 15.74
N ALA A 242 -5.46 17.94 16.16
CA ALA A 242 -6.47 17.24 15.39
C ALA A 242 -7.75 18.08 15.26
N VAL A 243 -8.36 18.03 14.08
CA VAL A 243 -9.69 18.57 13.81
C VAL A 243 -10.70 17.49 14.16
N SER A 244 -11.63 17.78 15.06
CA SER A 244 -12.55 16.78 15.60
C SER A 244 -13.52 16.25 14.55
N TRP A 245 -13.96 14.99 14.66
CA TRP A 245 -14.97 14.43 13.76
C TRP A 245 -16.26 15.28 13.68
N PRO A 246 -16.83 15.80 14.78
CA PRO A 246 -17.97 16.70 14.72
C PRO A 246 -17.69 17.96 13.87
N ASP A 247 -16.53 18.60 14.03
CA ASP A 247 -16.18 19.79 13.23
C ASP A 247 -16.08 19.46 11.74
N LEU A 248 -15.54 18.28 11.41
CA LEU A 248 -15.46 17.80 10.02
C LEU A 248 -16.85 17.50 9.43
N HIS A 249 -17.75 16.90 10.21
CA HIS A 249 -19.13 16.68 9.78
C HIS A 249 -19.89 18.00 9.57
N ASP A 250 -19.63 19.00 10.40
CA ASP A 250 -20.20 20.34 10.25
C ASP A 250 -19.68 21.04 8.99
N ALA A 251 -18.38 20.95 8.73
CA ALA A 251 -17.77 21.43 7.48
C ALA A 251 -18.38 20.71 6.26
N TYR A 252 -18.56 19.40 6.34
CA TYR A 252 -19.19 18.59 5.29
C TYR A 252 -20.61 19.05 4.97
N ARG A 253 -21.44 19.30 5.99
CA ARG A 253 -22.80 19.83 5.79
C ARG A 253 -22.78 21.14 5.01
N ASN A 254 -21.88 22.06 5.35
CA ASN A 254 -21.71 23.32 4.63
C ASN A 254 -21.25 23.09 3.17
N TRP A 255 -20.41 22.08 2.92
CA TRP A 255 -19.99 21.72 1.55
C TRP A 255 -21.13 21.10 0.74
N VAL A 256 -22.00 20.28 1.34
CA VAL A 256 -23.19 19.74 0.67
C VAL A 256 -24.09 20.89 0.21
N GLU A 257 -24.32 21.90 1.05
CA GLU A 257 -25.13 23.07 0.68
C GLU A 257 -24.52 23.84 -0.51
N ARG A 258 -23.20 24.03 -0.51
CA ARG A 258 -22.49 24.83 -1.52
C ARG A 258 -22.23 24.09 -2.83
N TYR A 259 -21.88 22.82 -2.75
CA TYR A 259 -21.34 22.03 -3.88
C TYR A 259 -22.17 20.78 -4.20
N GLY A 260 -23.13 20.40 -3.36
CA GLY A 260 -23.88 19.14 -3.49
C GLY A 260 -24.63 18.98 -4.82
N ARG A 261 -24.91 20.07 -5.55
CA ARG A 261 -25.47 20.00 -6.92
C ARG A 261 -24.59 19.20 -7.90
N TYR A 262 -23.29 19.10 -7.64
CA TYR A 262 -22.32 18.36 -8.44
C TYR A 262 -22.04 16.94 -7.90
N TRP A 263 -22.66 16.57 -6.78
CA TRP A 263 -22.38 15.33 -6.09
C TRP A 263 -23.44 14.26 -6.34
N LYS A 264 -23.01 13.00 -6.29
CA LYS A 264 -23.89 11.83 -6.37
C LYS A 264 -24.95 11.86 -5.27
N LYS A 265 -26.11 11.23 -5.53
CA LYS A 265 -27.27 11.27 -4.63
C LYS A 265 -26.91 10.84 -3.19
N ALA A 266 -26.18 9.73 -3.05
CA ALA A 266 -25.78 9.19 -1.76
C ALA A 266 -24.98 10.16 -0.88
N ALA A 267 -24.17 11.06 -1.47
CA ALA A 267 -23.39 12.03 -0.70
C ALA A 267 -24.24 13.17 -0.12
N LYS A 268 -25.49 13.31 -0.57
CA LYS A 268 -26.43 14.34 -0.10
C LYS A 268 -27.39 13.81 0.97
N ASP A 269 -27.34 12.52 1.27
CA ASP A 269 -28.20 11.95 2.30
C ASP A 269 -27.79 12.51 3.67
N PRO A 270 -28.75 12.81 4.57
CA PRO A 270 -28.45 13.47 5.85
C PRO A 270 -27.41 12.75 6.72
N ASP A 271 -27.37 11.41 6.63
CA ASP A 271 -26.50 10.55 7.42
C ASP A 271 -25.20 10.16 6.68
N ALA A 272 -24.96 10.71 5.48
CA ALA A 272 -23.81 10.35 4.66
C ALA A 272 -22.49 10.95 5.16
N GLY A 273 -22.54 12.07 5.90
CA GLY A 273 -21.39 12.85 6.33
C GLY A 273 -20.29 12.03 7.00
N PRO A 274 -20.60 11.20 8.02
CA PRO A 274 -19.59 10.37 8.68
C PRO A 274 -18.83 9.42 7.74
N SER A 275 -19.52 8.74 6.82
CA SER A 275 -18.86 7.81 5.87
C SER A 275 -17.93 8.57 4.92
N PHE A 276 -18.42 9.64 4.30
CA PHE A 276 -17.62 10.40 3.33
C PHE A 276 -16.45 11.15 3.98
N CYS A 277 -16.62 11.67 5.21
CA CYS A 277 -15.51 12.27 5.94
C CYS A 277 -14.45 11.23 6.29
N ARG A 278 -14.87 10.02 6.69
CA ARG A 278 -13.95 8.93 7.02
C ARG A 278 -13.18 8.47 5.79
N GLU A 279 -13.87 8.19 4.69
CA GLU A 279 -13.26 7.78 3.42
C GLU A 279 -12.28 8.83 2.88
N ALA A 280 -12.65 10.11 2.94
CA ALA A 280 -11.77 11.21 2.55
C ALA A 280 -10.53 11.31 3.47
N ALA A 281 -10.71 11.16 4.79
CA ALA A 281 -9.59 11.15 5.74
C ALA A 281 -8.66 9.96 5.52
N GLU A 282 -9.20 8.78 5.20
CA GLU A 282 -8.42 7.57 4.89
C GLU A 282 -7.57 7.78 3.64
N ARG A 283 -8.14 8.40 2.59
CA ARG A 283 -7.38 8.80 1.39
C ARG A 283 -6.25 9.78 1.71
N LEU A 284 -6.52 10.81 2.52
CA LEU A 284 -5.48 11.76 2.93
C LEU A 284 -4.39 11.09 3.78
N ALA A 285 -4.77 10.14 4.64
CA ALA A 285 -3.82 9.40 5.45
C ALA A 285 -2.92 8.49 4.60
N SER A 286 -3.49 7.79 3.62
CA SER A 286 -2.69 6.99 2.68
C SER A 286 -1.81 7.80 1.74
N LEU A 287 -2.06 9.10 1.59
CA LEU A 287 -1.21 10.03 0.85
C LEU A 287 -0.18 10.73 1.76
N GLY A 288 -0.08 10.35 3.03
CA GLY A 288 0.84 10.97 3.99
C GLY A 288 0.51 12.43 4.31
N LEU A 289 -0.74 12.87 4.07
CA LEU A 289 -1.16 14.27 4.26
C LEU A 289 -1.86 14.51 5.61
N ALA A 290 -2.35 13.44 6.25
CA ALA A 290 -3.02 13.52 7.53
C ALA A 290 -2.79 12.24 8.35
N ARG A 291 -3.06 12.29 9.64
CA ARG A 291 -3.12 11.13 10.52
C ARG A 291 -4.51 11.05 11.12
N ILE A 292 -5.11 9.86 11.03
CA ILE A 292 -6.39 9.60 11.68
C ILE A 292 -6.12 9.30 13.15
N GLU A 293 -6.77 10.04 14.03
CA GLU A 293 -6.76 9.84 15.48
C GLU A 293 -8.15 9.34 15.93
N VAL A 294 -8.29 8.96 17.20
CA VAL A 294 -9.53 8.40 17.73
C VAL A 294 -10.68 9.41 17.64
N ASP A 295 -10.40 10.67 17.90
CA ASP A 295 -11.36 11.77 18.04
C ASP A 295 -11.39 12.73 16.83
N GLY A 296 -10.51 12.54 15.85
CA GLY A 296 -10.47 13.39 14.67
C GLY A 296 -9.35 13.07 13.68
N VAL A 297 -8.95 14.10 12.94
CA VAL A 297 -7.91 14.02 11.91
C VAL A 297 -6.86 15.10 12.15
N ARG A 298 -5.61 14.69 12.36
CA ARG A 298 -4.47 15.59 12.49
C ARG A 298 -3.88 15.89 11.10
N PRO A 299 -3.82 17.17 10.67
CA PRO A 299 -3.12 17.54 9.45
C PRO A 299 -1.60 17.30 9.61
N LEU A 300 -0.96 16.77 8.57
CA LEU A 300 0.50 16.71 8.48
C LEU A 300 1.03 17.86 7.62
N PRO A 301 2.29 18.33 7.81
CA PRO A 301 2.78 19.54 7.17
C PRO A 301 2.63 19.59 5.64
N ALA A 302 2.78 18.46 4.95
CA ALA A 302 2.69 18.40 3.50
C ALA A 302 1.29 18.78 2.96
N ILE A 303 0.25 18.74 3.80
CA ILE A 303 -1.12 19.16 3.43
C ILE A 303 -1.19 20.65 3.08
N ALA A 304 -0.21 21.45 3.50
CA ALA A 304 -0.11 22.87 3.18
C ALA A 304 -0.12 23.16 1.69
N ARG A 305 0.23 22.19 0.83
CA ARG A 305 0.12 22.31 -0.64
C ARG A 305 -1.30 22.56 -1.13
N TYR A 306 -2.30 22.17 -0.33
CA TYR A 306 -3.73 22.37 -0.62
C TYR A 306 -4.31 23.59 0.10
N ALA A 307 -3.48 24.37 0.81
CA ALA A 307 -3.91 25.66 1.31
C ALA A 307 -4.26 26.56 0.13
N VAL A 308 -5.50 27.02 0.07
CA VAL A 308 -5.96 27.96 -0.95
C VAL A 308 -5.41 29.33 -0.59
N GLU A 309 -4.21 29.67 -1.02
CA GLU A 309 -3.78 31.08 -1.01
C GLU A 309 -4.62 31.89 -2.00
N ALA A 310 -5.03 33.09 -1.60
CA ALA A 310 -5.59 34.04 -2.57
C ALA A 310 -4.56 34.28 -3.69
N PRO A 311 -4.98 34.31 -4.97
CA PRO A 311 -4.04 34.46 -6.08
C PRO A 311 -3.20 35.73 -5.89
N ARG A 312 -1.88 35.57 -5.84
CA ARG A 312 -0.95 36.72 -5.81
C ARG A 312 -0.92 37.35 -7.20
N ILE A 313 -1.74 38.38 -7.40
CA ILE A 313 -1.72 39.20 -8.61
C ILE A 313 -0.40 40.00 -8.59
N SER A 314 0.64 39.50 -9.28
CA SER A 314 1.80 40.32 -9.58
C SER A 314 1.41 41.31 -10.68
N ARG A 315 1.32 42.60 -10.33
CA ARG A 315 1.23 43.66 -11.33
C ARG A 315 2.58 43.72 -12.04
N VAL A 316 2.67 43.15 -13.23
CA VAL A 316 3.77 43.43 -14.15
C VAL A 316 3.63 44.90 -14.58
N SER A 317 4.51 45.75 -14.05
CA SER A 317 4.60 47.14 -14.50
C SER A 317 5.07 47.11 -15.95
N LYS A 318 4.25 47.61 -16.88
CA LYS A 318 4.68 47.88 -18.25
C LYS A 318 5.78 48.94 -18.18
N ILE A 319 7.01 48.54 -18.48
CA ILE A 319 8.10 49.47 -18.75
C ILE A 319 7.77 50.13 -20.10
N GLY A 320 7.53 51.44 -20.06
CA GLY A 320 7.42 52.29 -21.25
C GLY A 320 8.78 52.73 -21.74
#